data_AF-A0A1C5VCX0-F1
#
_entry.id   AF-A0A1C5VCX0-F1
#
_cell.length_a   1.000
_cell.length_b   1.000
_cell.length_c   1.000
_cell.angle_alpha   90.00
_cell.angle_beta   90.00
_cell.angle_gamma   90.00
#
_symmetry.space_group_name_H-M   'P 1'
#
loop_
_entity.id
_entity.type
_entity.pdbx_description
1 polymer ?
#
loop_
_entity_poly.entity_id
_entity_poly.type
_entity_poly.pdbx_seq_one_letter_code
_entity_poly.pdbx_strand_id
1 'polypeptide(L)' 'MKLYAIYTGNEDLVFTGDKWECSEFLKCSEESFRCRFSRFTRGVTKNPKYKIYKIDED' A
#
# COMPACT_ATOMS: atom_id res chain seq x y z
N MET A 1 -3.81 9.88 -12.20
CA MET A 1 -3.58 8.46 -11.81
C MET A 1 -3.76 8.34 -10.30
N LYS A 2 -4.08 7.17 -9.75
CA LYS A 2 -4.15 7.02 -8.29
C LYS A 2 -2.82 6.45 -7.83
N LEU A 3 -1.97 7.30 -7.26
CA LEU A 3 -0.70 6.89 -6.72
C LEU A 3 -0.87 6.35 -5.30
N TYR A 4 -0.01 5.41 -4.95
CA TYR A 4 0.04 4.80 -3.64
C TYR A 4 1.48 4.84 -3.14
N ALA A 5 1.64 5.13 -1.86
CA ALA A 5 2.92 5.07 -1.18
C ALA A 5 2.90 3.97 -0.12
N ILE A 6 3.91 3.11 -0.17
CA ILE A 6 4.14 2.04 0.78
C ILE A 6 5.27 2.51 1.71
N TYR A 7 4.98 2.48 2.99
CA TYR A 7 5.88 2.80 4.07
C TYR A 7 6.16 1.56 4.90
N THR A 8 7.26 1.52 5.63
CA THR A 8 7.49 0.48 6.63
C THR A 8 6.66 0.75 7.89
N GLY A 9 6.64 -0.19 8.84
CA GLY A 9 6.08 0.05 10.18
C GLY A 9 6.69 1.26 10.90
N ASN A 10 7.94 1.62 10.57
CA ASN A 10 8.65 2.79 11.10
C ASN A 10 8.38 4.09 10.32
N GLU A 11 7.44 4.08 9.37
CA GLU A 11 7.09 5.26 8.55
C GLU A 11 8.19 5.71 7.58
N ASP A 12 9.17 4.85 7.30
CA ASP A 12 10.09 5.03 6.17
C ASP A 12 9.41 4.68 4.86
N LEU A 13 9.47 5.59 3.88
CA LEU A 13 8.97 5.34 2.53
C LEU A 13 9.81 4.27 1.83
N VAL A 14 9.15 3.21 1.36
CA VAL A 14 9.82 2.07 0.71
C VAL A 14 9.54 2.05 -0.79
N PHE A 15 8.36 2.48 -1.20
CA PHE A 15 7.92 2.39 -2.58
C PHE A 15 6.79 3.38 -2.86
N THR A 16 6.75 3.93 -4.07
CA THR A 16 5.64 4.75 -4.57
C THR A 16 5.32 4.33 -5.99
N GLY A 17 4.04 4.16 -6.31
CA GLY A 17 3.64 3.86 -7.68
C GLY A 17 2.15 3.63 -7.79
N ASP A 18 1.73 3.20 -8.97
CA ASP A 18 0.34 2.83 -9.21
C ASP A 18 -0.05 1.54 -8.46
N LYS A 19 -1.36 1.27 -8.45
CA LYS A 19 -1.92 0.06 -7.83
C LYS A 19 -1.26 -1.23 -8.34
N TRP A 20 -0.97 -1.31 -9.64
CA TRP A 20 -0.28 -2.46 -10.24
C TRP A 20 1.13 -2.62 -9.69
N GLU A 21 1.92 -1.55 -9.74
CA GLU A 21 3.32 -1.56 -9.29
C GLU A 21 3.44 -1.90 -7.80
N CYS A 22 2.56 -1.33 -6.99
CA CYS A 22 2.50 -1.64 -5.56
C CYS A 22 2.10 -3.10 -5.30
N SER A 23 1.26 -3.68 -6.17
CA SER A 23 0.88 -5.09 -6.11
C SER A 23 2.06 -6.01 -6.44
N GLU A 24 2.84 -5.67 -7.47
CA GLU A 24 4.06 -6.39 -7.85
C GLU A 24 5.13 -6.32 -6.77
N PHE A 25 5.36 -5.12 -6.18
CA PHE A 25 6.30 -4.93 -5.08
C PHE A 25 5.96 -5.81 -3.88
N LEU A 26 4.67 -5.85 -3.51
CA LEU A 26 4.18 -6.67 -2.39
C LEU A 26 4.02 -8.16 -2.75
N LYS A 27 4.36 -8.55 -3.99
CA LYS A 27 4.19 -9.91 -4.53
C LYS A 27 2.78 -10.46 -4.26
N CYS A 28 1.77 -9.61 -4.45
CA CYS A 28 0.37 -9.93 -4.24
C CYS A 28 -0.42 -9.65 -5.52
N SER A 29 -1.60 -10.25 -5.68
CA SER A 29 -2.53 -9.88 -6.75
C SER A 29 -3.21 -8.55 -6.47
N GLU A 30 -3.60 -7.82 -7.52
CA GLU A 30 -4.25 -6.51 -7.42
C GLU A 30 -5.53 -6.50 -6.57
N GLU A 31 -6.28 -7.61 -6.61
CA GLU A 31 -7.49 -7.79 -5.82
C GLU A 31 -7.15 -7.94 -4.33
N SER A 32 -6.07 -8.66 -4.02
CA SER A 32 -5.51 -8.74 -2.68
C SER A 32 -4.95 -7.40 -2.23
N PHE A 33 -4.31 -6.62 -3.11
CA PHE A 33 -3.88 -5.26 -2.81
C PHE A 33 -5.07 -4.37 -2.46
N ARG A 34 -6.17 -4.44 -3.20
CA ARG A 34 -7.41 -3.68 -2.92
C ARG A 34 -8.05 -4.09 -1.58
N CYS A 35 -8.17 -5.40 -1.33
CA CYS A 35 -8.71 -5.94 -0.09
C CYS A 35 -7.83 -5.60 1.11
N ARG A 36 -6.51 -5.69 0.95
CA ARG A 36 -5.58 -5.28 2.00
C ARG A 36 -5.61 -3.76 2.18
N PHE A 37 -5.67 -2.95 1.12
CA PHE A 37 -5.80 -1.49 1.19
C PHE A 37 -7.03 -1.06 1.98
N SER A 38 -8.19 -1.68 1.71
CA SER A 38 -9.42 -1.43 2.48
C SER A 38 -9.31 -1.80 3.97
N ARG A 39 -8.35 -2.67 4.34
CA ARG A 39 -8.01 -2.98 5.73
C ARG A 39 -6.86 -2.10 6.26
N PHE A 40 -5.93 -1.68 5.41
CA PHE A 40 -4.78 -0.81 5.73
C PHE A 40 -5.25 0.61 6.06
N THR A 41 -6.29 1.13 5.41
CA THR A 41 -6.92 2.43 5.76
C THR A 41 -7.56 2.45 7.15
N ARG A 42 -7.80 1.28 7.75
CA ARG A 42 -8.30 1.14 9.14
C ARG A 42 -7.20 0.90 10.18
N GLY A 43 -5.93 1.10 9.81
CA GLY A 43 -4.83 1.29 10.75
C GLY A 43 -4.23 0.02 11.38
N VAL A 44 -4.76 -1.19 11.15
CA VAL A 44 -4.16 -2.40 11.72
C VAL A 44 -4.31 -3.59 10.77
N THR A 45 -3.20 -4.03 10.19
CA THR A 45 -3.11 -5.35 9.55
C THR A 45 -2.18 -6.26 10.33
N LYS A 46 -2.56 -7.54 10.42
CA LYS A 46 -1.77 -8.66 10.98
C LYS A 46 -0.42 -8.93 10.29
N ASN A 47 0.04 -8.07 9.38
CA ASN A 47 1.37 -8.13 8.79
C ASN A 47 2.08 -6.78 9.08
N PRO A 48 2.84 -6.68 10.18
CA PRO A 48 3.26 -5.41 10.79
C PRO A 48 4.36 -4.65 10.03
N LYS A 49 4.79 -5.12 8.85
CA LYS A 49 5.96 -4.56 8.17
C LYS A 49 5.68 -3.35 7.30
N TYR A 50 4.47 -3.18 6.75
CA TYR A 50 4.20 -2.11 5.77
C TYR A 50 2.85 -1.40 5.99
N LYS A 51 2.85 -0.07 5.87
CA LYS A 51 1.69 0.83 5.85
C LYS A 51 1.51 1.34 4.42
N ILE A 52 0.28 1.51 3.94
CA ILE A 52 0.00 1.97 2.57
C ILE A 52 -0.90 3.19 2.62
N TYR A 53 -0.49 4.27 1.96
CA TYR A 53 -1.21 5.53 1.86
C TYR A 53 -1.59 5.79 0.42
N LYS A 54 -2.77 6.36 0.20
CA LYS A 54 -3.17 6.84 -1.11
C LYS A 54 -2.66 8.28 -1.25
N ILE A 55 -1.95 8.54 -2.33
CA ILE A 55 -1.59 9.88 -2.76
C ILE A 55 -2.61 10.24 -3.84
N ASP A 56 -3.60 11.05 -3.49
CA ASP A 56 -4.34 11.80 -4.52
C ASP A 56 -3.42 12.96 -4.92
N GLU A 57 -2.94 12.96 -6.17
CA GLU A 57 -2.56 14.20 -6.83
C GLU A 57 -3.86 14.92 -7.20
N ASP A 58 -4.02 16.13 -6.68
CA ASP A 58 -5.07 17.10 -7.05
C ASP A 58 -4.96 17.51 -8.52
#